data_AF-A0A7C1BGE5-F1
#
_entry.id   AF-A0A7C1BGE5-F1
#
_cell.length_a   1.000
_cell.length_b   1.000
_cell.length_c   1.000
_cell.angle_alpha   90.00
_cell.angle_beta   90.00
_cell.angle_gamma   90.00
#
_symmetry.space_group_name_H-M   'P 1'
#
loop_
_entity.id
_entity.type
_entity.pdbx_description
1 polymer ?
#
loop_
_entity_poly.entity_id
_entity_poly.type
_entity_poly.pdbx_seq_one_letter_code
_entity_poly.pdbx_strand_id
1 'polypeptide(L)'
;MKHLFKAGLVLWMLHIFFMPLGAQPKYVIEWIDTLDTGTNDDARGIAVDDRGNVYVTGFSTIGGATTNNYLTMKYDSSGNILWADTLDSGNDFARGVAVDDRGNVYVTGESYISGNYDYLTVRYDSLGNLLWVDTLDNGGYDRARGVAVDNRGNV
;
A
#
# COMPACT_ATOMS: atom_id res chain seq x y z
N MET A 1 -10.94 18.96 86.82
CA MET A 1 -10.71 18.42 85.47
C MET A 1 -12.08 18.21 84.81
N LYS A 2 -12.49 19.14 83.91
CA LYS A 2 -13.77 19.06 83.19
C LYS A 2 -13.54 18.29 81.89
N HIS A 3 -14.21 17.17 81.71
CA HIS A 3 -14.31 16.47 80.42
C HIS A 3 -15.54 16.98 79.66
N LEU A 4 -15.34 17.39 78.41
CA LEU A 4 -16.37 17.75 77.45
C LEU A 4 -16.04 17.10 76.10
N PHE A 5 -17.04 16.42 75.54
CA PHE A 5 -17.05 15.59 74.32
C PHE A 5 -16.74 16.36 73.04
N LYS A 6 -16.25 15.65 72.00
CA LYS A 6 -16.78 15.80 70.63
C LYS A 6 -16.76 14.48 69.86
N ALA A 7 -17.92 14.16 69.26
CA ALA A 7 -18.18 13.05 68.38
C ALA A 7 -17.55 13.29 66.99
N GLY A 8 -16.98 12.24 66.40
CA GLY A 8 -16.48 12.24 65.02
C GLY A 8 -17.59 11.87 64.04
N LEU A 9 -17.86 12.75 63.08
CA LEU A 9 -18.74 12.54 61.94
C LEU A 9 -18.02 11.65 60.91
N VAL A 10 -18.59 10.51 60.54
CA VAL A 10 -18.09 9.69 59.41
C VAL A 10 -18.84 10.11 58.16
N LEU A 11 -18.13 10.78 57.24
CA LEU A 11 -18.65 11.18 55.94
C LEU A 11 -18.28 10.09 54.91
N TRP A 12 -19.26 9.37 54.39
CA TRP A 12 -19.07 8.47 53.25
C TRP A 12 -18.95 9.31 51.98
N MET A 13 -17.78 9.31 51.35
CA MET A 13 -17.55 10.02 50.10
C MET A 13 -18.02 9.16 48.92
N LEU A 14 -19.16 9.53 48.34
CA LEU A 14 -19.67 8.98 47.08
C LEU A 14 -18.68 9.37 45.96
N HIS A 15 -17.92 8.43 45.44
CA HIS A 15 -17.14 8.65 44.21
C HIS A 15 -18.10 8.55 43.02
N ILE A 16 -18.58 9.70 42.55
CA ILE A 16 -19.21 9.77 41.24
C ILE A 16 -18.08 9.68 40.22
N PHE A 17 -17.95 8.53 39.57
CA PHE A 17 -17.02 8.32 38.47
C PHE A 17 -17.61 8.99 37.21
N PHE A 18 -17.12 10.18 36.88
CA PHE A 18 -17.42 10.80 35.59
C PHE A 18 -16.54 10.13 34.53
N MET A 19 -17.08 9.16 33.77
CA MET A 19 -16.50 8.81 32.48
C MET A 19 -16.81 9.95 31.50
N PRO A 20 -15.82 10.59 30.85
CA PRO A 20 -16.12 11.54 29.80
C PRO A 20 -16.76 10.78 28.63
N LEU A 21 -17.94 11.22 28.24
CA LEU A 21 -18.64 10.73 27.06
C LEU A 21 -17.82 11.06 25.81
N GLY A 22 -17.14 10.05 25.26
CA GLY A 22 -16.84 9.91 23.84
C GLY A 22 -15.88 10.94 23.22
N ALA A 23 -14.58 10.81 23.47
CA ALA A 23 -13.59 11.18 22.45
C ALA A 23 -13.45 10.00 21.50
N GLN A 24 -13.96 10.12 20.27
CA GLN A 24 -13.61 9.18 19.20
C GLN A 24 -12.11 9.27 18.95
N PRO A 25 -11.40 8.17 18.65
CA PRO A 25 -10.01 8.29 18.23
C PRO A 25 -9.94 9.26 17.05
N LYS A 26 -9.24 10.37 17.24
CA LYS A 26 -8.96 11.33 16.17
C LYS A 26 -7.95 10.65 15.26
N TYR A 27 -8.36 10.23 14.08
CA TYR A 27 -7.43 9.80 13.05
C TYR A 27 -6.49 10.98 12.74
N VAL A 28 -5.18 10.75 12.86
CA VAL A 28 -4.16 11.67 12.39
C VAL A 28 -3.72 11.13 11.04
N ILE A 29 -4.02 11.88 9.97
CA ILE A 29 -3.48 11.60 8.65
C ILE A 29 -2.02 12.05 8.70
N GLU A 30 -1.09 11.11 8.59
CA GLU A 30 0.35 11.44 8.54
C GLU A 30 0.70 12.09 7.20
N TRP A 31 0.23 11.50 6.11
CA TRP A 31 0.36 12.06 4.77
C TRP A 31 -0.78 11.59 3.86
N ILE A 32 -0.99 12.36 2.79
CA ILE A 32 -1.86 12.01 1.67
C ILE A 32 -1.11 12.35 0.39
N ASP A 33 -1.11 11.43 -0.56
CA ASP A 33 -0.62 11.68 -1.91
C ASP A 33 -1.69 11.24 -2.91
N THR A 34 -1.78 11.99 -4.01
CA THR A 34 -2.70 11.72 -5.11
C THR A 34 -1.92 11.86 -6.40
N LEU A 35 -1.93 10.79 -7.20
CA LEU A 35 -1.52 10.89 -8.60
C LEU A 35 -2.77 11.05 -9.48
N ASP A 36 -2.78 12.13 -10.24
CA ASP A 36 -3.77 12.40 -11.28
C ASP A 36 -3.01 12.82 -12.54
N THR A 37 -3.00 11.93 -13.53
CA THR A 37 -2.37 12.20 -14.84
C THR A 37 -3.34 12.82 -15.84
N GLY A 38 -4.55 13.17 -15.39
CA GLY A 38 -5.62 13.74 -16.18
C GLY A 38 -6.44 12.71 -16.96
N THR A 39 -6.23 11.42 -16.68
CA THR A 39 -6.82 10.31 -17.44
C THR A 39 -7.22 9.16 -16.51
N ASN A 40 -7.19 7.91 -17.00
CA ASN A 40 -7.57 6.73 -16.24
C ASN A 40 -6.41 6.26 -15.36
N ASP A 41 -6.55 6.47 -14.05
CA ASP A 41 -5.60 6.10 -13.01
C ASP A 41 -6.30 5.25 -11.95
N ASP A 42 -5.72 4.11 -11.58
CA ASP A 42 -6.32 3.18 -10.61
C ASP A 42 -5.22 2.41 -9.86
N ALA A 43 -5.09 2.72 -8.58
CA ALA A 43 -4.20 2.03 -7.64
C ALA A 43 -4.87 0.73 -7.16
N ARG A 44 -4.21 -0.40 -7.39
CA ARG A 44 -4.79 -1.74 -7.22
C ARG A 44 -4.09 -2.61 -6.19
N GLY A 45 -2.79 -2.43 -6.01
CA GLY A 45 -1.99 -3.24 -5.09
C GLY A 45 -1.15 -2.35 -4.18
N ILE A 46 -0.96 -2.81 -2.94
CA ILE A 46 -0.11 -2.16 -1.95
C ILE A 46 0.71 -3.19 -1.16
N ALA A 47 1.97 -2.88 -0.87
CA ALA A 47 2.83 -3.64 0.02
C ALA A 47 3.65 -2.70 0.90
N VAL A 48 4.16 -3.19 2.03
CA VAL A 48 5.00 -2.42 2.96
C VAL A 48 6.20 -3.27 3.33
N ASP A 49 7.40 -2.69 3.35
CA ASP A 49 8.61 -3.36 3.84
C ASP A 49 8.84 -3.15 5.34
N ASP A 50 9.80 -3.89 5.92
CA ASP A 50 10.15 -3.80 7.34
C ASP A 50 10.72 -2.42 7.77
N ARG A 51 11.02 -1.54 6.82
CA ARG A 51 11.46 -0.17 7.07
C ARG A 51 10.31 0.83 7.01
N GLY A 52 9.09 0.37 6.74
CA GLY A 52 7.91 1.20 6.59
C GLY A 52 7.81 1.90 5.23
N ASN A 53 8.60 1.51 4.23
CA ASN A 53 8.40 2.01 2.87
C ASN A 53 7.13 1.39 2.29
N VAL A 54 6.34 2.21 1.61
CA VAL A 54 5.07 1.80 1.00
C VAL A 54 5.26 1.66 -0.49
N TYR A 55 4.77 0.57 -1.06
CA TYR A 55 4.83 0.28 -2.49
C TYR A 55 3.41 0.23 -3.01
N VAL A 56 3.08 1.05 -4.01
CA VAL A 56 1.75 1.10 -4.63
C VAL A 56 1.91 0.72 -6.09
N THR A 57 1.06 -0.17 -6.58
CA THR A 57 0.99 -0.51 -8.00
C THR A 57 -0.42 -0.37 -8.54
N GLY A 58 -0.52 -0.19 -9.84
CA GLY A 58 -1.76 -0.05 -10.57
C GLY A 58 -1.46 0.26 -12.02
N PHE A 59 -2.32 1.07 -12.62
CA PHE A 59 -2.03 1.57 -13.96
C PHE A 59 -2.45 3.02 -14.07
N SER A 60 -1.86 3.67 -15.07
CA SER A 60 -2.10 5.06 -15.43
C SER A 60 -2.04 5.20 -16.94
N THR A 61 -2.85 6.11 -17.51
CA THR A 61 -2.74 6.48 -18.93
C THR A 61 -1.85 7.72 -19.06
N ILE A 62 -0.55 7.50 -19.21
CA ILE A 62 0.45 8.57 -19.13
C ILE A 62 0.62 9.27 -20.49
N GLY A 63 0.81 10.59 -20.47
CA GLY A 63 1.26 11.36 -21.63
C GLY A 63 0.23 11.48 -22.77
N GLY A 64 -1.05 11.27 -22.49
CA GLY A 64 -2.11 11.28 -23.51
C GLY A 64 -2.14 10.03 -24.39
N ALA A 65 -1.54 8.92 -23.91
CA ALA A 65 -1.64 7.63 -24.56
C ALA A 65 -3.10 7.13 -24.64
N THR A 66 -3.32 6.11 -25.47
CA THR A 66 -4.62 5.42 -25.56
C THR A 66 -4.65 4.10 -24.79
N THR A 67 -3.53 3.73 -24.19
CA THR A 67 -3.35 2.50 -23.42
C THR A 67 -3.00 2.83 -21.98
N ASN A 68 -3.36 1.90 -21.09
CA ASN A 68 -2.96 1.96 -19.69
C ASN A 68 -1.57 1.34 -19.58
N ASN A 69 -0.73 1.91 -18.73
CA ASN A 69 0.61 1.44 -18.46
C ASN A 69 0.71 1.01 -17.00
N TYR A 70 1.47 -0.04 -16.70
CA TYR A 70 1.79 -0.36 -15.31
C TYR A 70 2.46 0.85 -14.68
N LEU A 71 2.03 1.18 -13.47
CA LEU A 71 2.68 2.20 -12.67
C LEU A 71 2.96 1.61 -11.30
N THR A 72 4.22 1.68 -10.88
CA THR A 72 4.63 1.28 -9.54
C THR A 72 5.42 2.40 -8.89
N MET A 73 5.05 2.72 -7.65
CA MET A 73 5.64 3.81 -6.87
C MET A 73 6.09 3.28 -5.52
N LYS A 74 7.23 3.78 -5.04
CA LYS A 74 7.73 3.56 -3.70
C LYS A 74 7.74 4.88 -2.95
N TYR A 75 7.20 4.85 -1.74
CA TYR A 75 7.21 5.94 -0.77
C TYR A 75 8.03 5.55 0.44
N ASP A 76 8.66 6.53 1.09
CA ASP A 76 9.16 6.34 2.45
C ASP A 76 8.01 6.39 3.48
N SER A 77 8.32 6.11 4.75
CA SER A 77 7.34 6.14 5.84
C SER A 77 6.69 7.51 6.07
N SER A 78 7.28 8.58 5.54
CA SER A 78 6.79 9.95 5.63
C SER A 78 6.00 10.38 4.40
N GLY A 79 5.80 9.49 3.42
CA GLY A 79 5.05 9.77 2.20
C GLY A 79 5.87 10.44 1.09
N ASN A 80 7.19 10.52 1.20
CA ASN A 80 8.01 11.03 0.10
C ASN A 80 8.22 9.93 -0.95
N ILE A 81 8.05 10.26 -2.23
CA ILE A 81 8.35 9.34 -3.32
C ILE A 81 9.87 9.09 -3.36
N LEU A 82 10.27 7.83 -3.18
CA LEU A 82 11.64 7.37 -3.33
C LEU A 82 11.95 7.01 -4.78
N TRP A 83 11.00 6.39 -5.48
CA TRP A 83 11.05 6.15 -6.91
C TRP A 83 9.65 5.85 -7.48
N ALA A 84 9.52 6.02 -8.79
CA ALA A 84 8.36 5.59 -9.56
C ALA A 84 8.84 5.04 -10.91
N ASP A 85 8.21 3.98 -11.38
CA ASP A 85 8.49 3.39 -12.68
C ASP A 85 7.19 3.12 -13.43
N THR A 86 7.25 3.31 -14.75
CA THR A 86 6.16 2.99 -15.67
C THR A 86 6.64 1.93 -16.65
N LEU A 87 5.91 0.82 -16.72
CA LEU A 87 6.11 -0.19 -17.76
C LEU A 87 5.00 -0.05 -18.80
N ASP A 88 5.41 0.16 -20.04
CA ASP A 88 4.56 0.30 -21.23
C ASP A 88 4.93 -0.82 -22.22
N SER A 89 4.16 -1.90 -22.17
CA SER A 89 4.29 -3.09 -23.03
C SER A 89 3.04 -3.34 -23.88
N GLY A 90 2.01 -2.51 -23.74
CA GLY A 90 0.74 -2.66 -24.43
C GLY A 90 -0.37 -1.95 -23.65
N ASN A 91 -1.51 -2.63 -23.49
CA ASN A 91 -2.53 -2.18 -22.54
C ASN A 91 -2.35 -3.00 -21.25
N ASP A 92 -1.70 -2.38 -20.28
CA ASP A 92 -1.15 -3.02 -19.11
C ASP A 92 -1.96 -2.67 -17.85
N PHE A 93 -2.31 -3.70 -17.08
CA PHE A 93 -3.02 -3.55 -15.82
C PHE A 93 -2.31 -4.28 -14.68
N ALA A 94 -1.53 -3.56 -13.86
CA ALA A 94 -0.95 -4.14 -12.66
C ALA A 94 -2.06 -4.41 -11.64
N ARG A 95 -1.93 -5.51 -10.88
CA ARG A 95 -2.95 -5.95 -9.93
C ARG A 95 -2.39 -6.27 -8.56
N GLY A 96 -1.19 -6.85 -8.49
CA GLY A 96 -0.57 -7.24 -7.24
C GLY A 96 0.87 -6.78 -7.16
N VAL A 97 1.32 -6.48 -5.94
CA VAL A 97 2.71 -6.16 -5.62
C VAL A 97 3.13 -6.90 -4.36
N ALA A 98 4.36 -7.40 -4.34
CA ALA A 98 5.02 -7.97 -3.17
C ALA A 98 6.46 -7.45 -3.09
N VAL A 99 7.00 -7.37 -1.87
CA VAL A 99 8.37 -6.93 -1.59
C VAL A 99 9.08 -7.97 -0.73
N ASP A 100 10.31 -8.34 -1.10
CA ASP A 100 11.12 -9.28 -0.32
C ASP A 100 11.98 -8.56 0.74
N ASP A 101 12.59 -9.34 1.65
CA ASP A 101 13.44 -8.83 2.74
C ASP A 101 14.69 -8.04 2.26
N ARG A 102 15.02 -8.15 0.95
CA ARG A 102 16.12 -7.39 0.32
C ARG A 102 15.62 -6.09 -0.32
N GLY A 103 14.31 -5.86 -0.32
CA GLY A 103 13.65 -4.73 -0.94
C GLY A 103 13.40 -4.89 -2.43
N ASN A 104 13.58 -6.07 -3.01
CA ASN A 104 13.17 -6.30 -4.39
C ASN A 104 11.65 -6.33 -4.47
N VAL A 105 11.12 -5.75 -5.53
CA VAL A 105 9.69 -5.60 -5.74
C VAL A 105 9.27 -6.49 -6.88
N TYR A 106 8.16 -7.19 -6.72
CA TYR A 106 7.57 -8.05 -7.74
C TYR A 106 6.15 -7.56 -7.99
N VAL A 107 5.84 -7.27 -9.24
CA VAL A 107 4.54 -6.72 -9.65
C VAL A 107 3.98 -7.64 -10.72
N THR A 108 2.70 -7.98 -10.59
CA THR A 108 2.04 -8.88 -11.53
C THR A 108 0.68 -8.35 -11.96
N GLY A 109 0.20 -8.84 -13.10
CA GLY A 109 -1.09 -8.46 -13.66
C GLY A 109 -1.29 -9.07 -15.03
N GLU A 110 -1.79 -8.25 -15.96
CA GLU A 110 -2.00 -8.63 -17.35
C GLU A 110 -1.54 -7.52 -18.30
N SER A 111 -1.09 -7.90 -19.49
CA SER A 111 -0.70 -7.00 -20.57
C SER A 111 -1.33 -7.46 -21.88
N TYR A 112 -1.81 -6.52 -22.69
CA TYR A 112 -2.30 -6.86 -24.03
C TYR A 112 -1.13 -7.03 -25.02
N ILE A 113 -0.71 -8.27 -25.23
CA ILE A 113 0.44 -8.65 -26.05
C ILE A 113 -0.08 -9.57 -27.17
N SER A 114 0.39 -9.37 -28.39
CA SER A 114 0.13 -10.26 -29.55
C SER A 114 -1.35 -10.60 -29.87
N GLY A 115 -2.32 -9.83 -29.37
CA GLY A 115 -3.75 -9.95 -29.72
C GLY A 115 -4.68 -10.38 -28.59
N ASN A 116 -4.15 -10.75 -27.44
CA ASN A 116 -4.85 -11.18 -26.23
C ASN A 116 -4.20 -10.56 -24.99
N TYR A 117 -4.79 -10.79 -23.80
CA TYR A 117 -4.13 -10.43 -22.54
C TYR A 117 -3.37 -11.62 -22.02
N ASP A 118 -2.10 -11.39 -21.70
CA ASP A 118 -1.20 -12.39 -21.14
C ASP A 118 -0.77 -12.01 -19.73
N TYR A 119 -0.34 -13.01 -18.95
CA TYR A 119 0.32 -12.77 -17.67
C TYR A 119 1.58 -11.95 -17.92
N LEU A 120 1.77 -10.90 -17.14
CA LEU A 120 3.02 -10.16 -17.09
C LEU A 120 3.44 -9.97 -15.64
N THR A 121 4.69 -10.32 -15.33
CA THR A 121 5.31 -10.07 -14.04
C THR A 121 6.61 -9.33 -14.25
N VAL A 122 6.87 -8.34 -13.41
CA VAL A 122 8.14 -7.61 -13.39
C VAL A 122 8.78 -7.68 -12.03
N ARG A 123 10.10 -7.61 -12.03
CA ARG A 123 10.89 -7.44 -10.81
C ARG A 123 11.74 -6.19 -10.88
N TYR A 124 11.73 -5.42 -9.80
CA TYR A 124 12.62 -4.30 -9.56
C TYR A 124 13.58 -4.61 -8.42
N ASP A 125 14.75 -3.99 -8.42
CA ASP A 125 15.60 -3.92 -7.24
C ASP A 125 15.10 -2.87 -6.23
N SER A 126 15.77 -2.76 -5.08
CA SER A 126 15.37 -1.82 -4.03
C SER A 126 15.42 -0.34 -4.40
N LEU A 127 16.16 0.00 -5.46
CA LEU A 127 16.32 1.36 -5.99
C LEU A 127 15.34 1.65 -7.14
N GLY A 128 14.51 0.68 -7.52
CA GLY A 128 13.55 0.82 -8.60
C GLY A 128 14.12 0.47 -9.98
N ASN A 129 15.33 -0.10 -10.07
CA ASN A 129 15.84 -0.54 -11.37
C ASN A 129 15.12 -1.83 -11.79
N LEU A 130 14.60 -1.86 -13.01
CA LEU A 130 14.00 -3.06 -13.60
C LEU A 130 15.07 -4.16 -13.77
N LEU A 131 14.84 -5.31 -13.15
CA LEU A 131 15.72 -6.48 -13.22
C LEU A 131 15.28 -7.46 -14.30
N TRP A 132 13.98 -7.71 -14.41
CA TRP A 132 13.40 -8.54 -15.47
C TRP A 132 11.91 -8.27 -15.66
N VAL A 133 11.44 -8.64 -16.85
CA VAL A 133 10.04 -8.74 -17.25
C VAL A 133 9.85 -10.17 -17.76
N ASP A 134 8.83 -10.86 -17.27
CA ASP A 134 8.49 -12.20 -17.70
C ASP A 134 7.01 -12.29 -18.03
N THR A 135 6.71 -13.00 -19.11
CA THR A 135 5.34 -13.18 -19.61
C THR A 135 5.02 -14.66 -19.72
N LEU A 136 3.78 -15.01 -19.39
CA LEU A 136 3.27 -16.36 -19.59
C LEU A 136 2.00 -16.27 -20.44
N ASP A 137 2.06 -16.85 -21.63
CA ASP A 137 0.95 -17.02 -22.56
C ASP A 137 0.68 -18.52 -22.69
N ASN A 138 -0.52 -18.96 -22.27
CA ASN A 138 -0.97 -20.34 -22.43
C ASN A 138 -2.16 -20.45 -23.41
N GLY A 139 -2.35 -19.41 -24.23
CA GLY A 139 -3.44 -19.24 -25.18
C GLY A 139 -4.70 -18.66 -24.54
N GLY A 140 -5.19 -17.55 -25.09
CA GLY A 140 -6.44 -16.93 -24.66
C GLY A 140 -6.22 -15.77 -23.68
N TYR A 141 -7.17 -15.52 -22.78
CA TYR A 141 -7.05 -14.40 -21.83
C TYR A 141 -6.50 -14.89 -20.49
N ASP A 142 -5.31 -14.43 -20.15
CA ASP A 142 -4.48 -14.84 -19.04
C ASP A 142 -4.22 -13.65 -18.09
N ARG A 143 -4.42 -13.85 -16.78
CA ARG A 143 -4.46 -12.75 -15.79
C ARG A 143 -3.97 -13.13 -14.41
N ALA A 144 -2.93 -12.47 -13.89
CA ALA A 144 -2.51 -12.63 -12.50
C ALA A 144 -3.19 -11.60 -11.61
N ARG A 145 -3.73 -12.03 -10.46
CA ARG A 145 -4.46 -11.15 -9.53
C ARG A 145 -3.65 -10.75 -8.31
N GLY A 146 -2.61 -11.49 -7.98
CA GLY A 146 -1.80 -11.29 -6.79
C GLY A 146 -0.47 -12.01 -6.93
N VAL A 147 0.50 -11.57 -6.16
CA VAL A 147 1.84 -12.12 -6.06
C VAL A 147 2.22 -12.16 -4.58
N ALA A 148 2.95 -13.19 -4.19
CA ALA A 148 3.54 -13.31 -2.85
C ALA A 148 5.01 -13.70 -3.02
N VAL A 149 5.83 -13.36 -2.03
CA VAL A 149 7.23 -13.75 -2.00
C VAL A 149 7.54 -14.49 -0.72
N ASP A 150 8.47 -15.45 -0.78
CA ASP A 150 9.07 -16.05 0.41
C ASP A 150 10.30 -15.24 0.88
N ASN A 151 10.82 -15.57 2.07
CA ASN A 151 12.02 -14.92 2.64
C ASN A 151 13.31 -15.19 1.83
N ARG A 152 13.24 -15.94 0.73
CA ARG A 152 14.35 -16.17 -0.20
C ARG A 152 14.19 -15.35 -1.47
N GLY A 153 13.10 -14.59 -1.62
CA GLY A 153 12.78 -13.80 -2.80
C GLY A 153 12.28 -14.64 -3.97
N ASN A 154 11.65 -15.79 -3.70
CA ASN A 154 10.96 -16.58 -4.72
C ASN A 154 9.51 -16.09 -4.86
N VAL A 155 9.06 -15.99 -6.10
CA VAL A 155 7.68 -15.70 -6.53
C VAL A 155 7.00 -16.97 -7.00
#